data_AF-A0AAU7DG45-F1
#
_entry.id   AF-A0AAU7DG45-F1
#
_cell.length_a   1.000
_cell.length_b   1.000
_cell.length_c   1.000
_cell.angle_alpha   90.00
_cell.angle_beta   90.00
_cell.angle_gamma   90.00
#
_symmetry.space_group_name_H-M   'P 1'
#
loop_
_entity.id
_entity.type
_entity.pdbx_description
1 polymer ?
#
loop_
_entity_poly.entity_id
_entity_poly.type
_entity_poly.pdbx_seq_one_letter_code
_entity_poly.pdbx_strand_id
1 'polypeptide(L)' 'MPSFEESLKKLETIVDQLEKGDLSLEDSIKLFEEGVGLSAACKKELDEAEGKVQILMKQRDGSFKTAPFPADK' A
#
# COMPACT_ATOMS: atom_id res chain seq x y z
N MET A 1 0.24 -13.14 1.20
CA MET A 1 0.11 -11.84 0.52
C MET A 1 1.43 -11.60 -0.21
N PRO A 2 1.40 -11.13 -1.47
CA PRO A 2 2.63 -10.69 -2.13
C PRO A 2 3.31 -9.59 -1.31
N SER A 3 4.63 -9.48 -1.40
CA SER A 3 5.37 -8.37 -0.83
C SER A 3 5.03 -7.04 -1.54
N PHE A 4 5.34 -5.92 -0.89
CA PHE A 4 5.27 -4.59 -1.51
C PHE A 4 5.97 -4.54 -2.88
N GLU A 5 7.21 -5.05 -2.95
CA GLU A 5 8.01 -5.03 -4.17
C GLU A 5 7.39 -5.84 -5.31
N GLU A 6 6.81 -7.01 -4.99
CA GLU A 6 6.10 -7.82 -5.97
C GLU A 6 4.83 -7.12 -6.47
N SER A 7 4.09 -6.48 -5.57
CA SER A 7 2.87 -5.73 -5.92
C SER A 7 3.19 -4.51 -6.79
N LEU A 8 4.27 -3.80 -6.47
CA LEU A 8 4.76 -2.66 -7.25
C LEU A 8 5.22 -3.09 -8.64
N LYS A 9 6.02 -4.15 -8.74
CA LYS A 9 6.49 -4.69 -10.03
C LYS A 9 5.35 -5.15 -10.92
N LYS A 10 4.30 -5.73 -10.31
CA LYS A 10 3.09 -6.12 -11.04
C LYS A 10 2.33 -4.89 -11.56
N LEU A 11 2.21 -3.84 -10.75
CA LEU A 11 1.61 -2.58 -11.17
C LEU A 11 2.37 -1.94 -12.34
N GLU A 12 3.71 -1.91 -12.29
CA GLU A 12 4.55 -1.43 -13.40
C GLU A 12 4.30 -2.22 -14.69
N THR A 13 4.19 -3.54 -14.57
CA THR A 13 3.90 -4.43 -15.70
C THR A 13 2.51 -4.17 -16.31
N ILE A 14 1.52 -3.86 -15.48
CA ILE A 14 0.17 -3.50 -15.92
C ILE A 14 0.19 -2.15 -16.67
N VAL A 15 0.88 -1.16 -16.12
CA VAL A 15 1.02 0.16 -16.77
C VAL A 15 1.68 0.02 -18.14
N ASP A 16 2.79 -0.72 -18.22
CA ASP A 16 3.49 -0.99 -19.49
C ASP A 16 2.59 -1.67 -20.53
N GLN A 17 1.73 -2.61 -20.11
CA GLN A 17 0.75 -3.24 -21.01
C GLN A 17 -0.34 -2.28 -21.48
N LEU A 18 -0.86 -1.43 -20.58
CA LEU A 18 -1.87 -0.43 -20.94
C LEU A 18 -1.31 0.64 -21.89
N GLU A 19 -0.05 1.03 -21.72
CA GLU A 19 0.62 2.02 -22.57
C GLU A 19 0.95 1.50 -23.98
N LYS A 20 1.16 0.20 -24.15
CA LYS A 20 1.39 -0.42 -25.47
C LYS A 20 0.18 -0.32 -26.40
N GLY A 21 -1.03 -0.32 -25.85
CA GLY A 21 -2.27 -0.14 -26.62
C GLY A 21 -2.60 -1.27 -27.60
N ASP A 22 -2.00 -2.45 -27.45
CA ASP A 22 -2.22 -3.67 -28.24
C ASP A 22 -3.34 -4.57 -27.66
N LEU A 23 -3.97 -4.13 -26.57
CA LEU A 23 -5.01 -4.86 -25.86
C LEU A 23 -6.40 -4.58 -26.41
N SER A 24 -7.31 -5.56 -26.25
CA SER A 24 -8.72 -5.32 -26.45
C SER A 24 -9.28 -4.34 -25.40
N LEU A 25 -10.42 -3.72 -25.68
CA LEU A 25 -11.10 -2.86 -24.70
C LEU A 25 -11.43 -3.62 -23.40
N GLU A 26 -11.88 -4.87 -23.52
CA GLU A 26 -12.24 -5.68 -22.36
C GLU A 26 -11.02 -6.01 -21.50
N ASP A 27 -9.89 -6.35 -22.12
CA ASP A 27 -8.64 -6.64 -21.41
C ASP A 27 -8.05 -5.37 -20.78
N SER A 28 -8.16 -4.23 -21.47
CA SER A 28 -7.74 -2.93 -20.94
C SER A 28 -8.51 -2.56 -19.68
N ILE A 29 -9.82 -2.82 -19.65
CA ILE A 29 -10.66 -2.58 -18.47
C ILE A 29 -10.25 -3.49 -17.32
N LYS A 30 -10.04 -4.79 -17.57
CA LYS A 30 -9.61 -5.75 -16.54
C LYS A 30 -8.26 -5.36 -15.93
N LEU A 31 -7.28 -5.02 -16.77
CA LEU A 31 -5.96 -4.58 -16.30
C LEU A 31 -6.04 -3.27 -15.53
N PHE A 32 -6.90 -2.33 -15.96
CA PHE A 32 -7.12 -1.09 -15.23
C PHE A 32 -7.69 -1.33 -13.83
N GLU A 33 -8.73 -2.16 -13.71
CA GLU A 33 -9.31 -2.53 -12.41
C GLU A 33 -8.26 -3.19 -11.48
N GLU A 34 -7.47 -4.10 -12.03
CA GLU A 34 -6.38 -4.76 -11.31
C GLU A 34 -5.30 -3.75 -10.85
N GLY A 35 -4.88 -2.85 -11.74
CA GLY A 35 -3.92 -1.81 -11.45
C GLY A 35 -4.38 -0.84 -10.35
N VAL A 36 -5.67 -0.44 -10.38
CA VAL A 36 -6.26 0.38 -9.31
C VAL A 36 -6.26 -0.35 -7.96
N GLY A 37 -6.60 -1.64 -7.96
CA GLY A 37 -6.56 -2.47 -6.75
C GLY A 37 -5.16 -2.60 -6.17
N LEU A 38 -4.15 -2.86 -7.01
CA LEU A 38 -2.75 -2.94 -6.61
C LEU A 38 -2.22 -1.60 -6.08
N SER A 39 -2.54 -0.50 -6.76
CA SER A 39 -2.16 0.85 -6.31
C SER A 39 -2.71 1.18 -4.93
N ALA A 40 -3.98 0.85 -4.67
CA ALA A 40 -4.59 1.03 -3.35
C ALA A 40 -3.92 0.16 -2.27
N ALA A 41 -3.56 -1.09 -2.60
CA ALA A 41 -2.86 -1.98 -1.69
C ALA A 41 -1.45 -1.47 -1.34
N CYS A 42 -0.67 -1.06 -2.34
CA CYS A 42 0.66 -0.48 -2.14
C CYS A 42 0.60 0.77 -1.26
N LYS A 43 -0.36 1.67 -1.52
CA LYS A 43 -0.56 2.87 -0.69
C LYS A 43 -0.84 2.51 0.76
N LYS A 44 -1.73 1.55 1.01
CA LYS A 44 -2.07 1.11 2.36
C LYS A 44 -0.83 0.59 3.11
N GLU A 45 0.01 -0.21 2.45
CA GLU A 45 1.23 -0.75 3.06
C GLU A 45 2.23 0.36 3.40
N LEU A 46 2.36 1.37 2.55
CA LEU A 46 3.18 2.56 2.81
C LEU A 46 2.64 3.36 4.01
N ASP A 47 1.33 3.60 4.07
CA ASP A 47 0.69 4.32 5.18
C ASP A 47 0.92 3.58 6.52
N GLU A 48 0.82 2.24 6.52
CA GLU A 48 1.12 1.42 7.69
C GLU A 48 2.61 1.49 8.11
N ALA A 49 3.52 1.48 7.14
CA ALA A 49 4.95 1.62 7.39
C ALA A 49 5.30 3.00 7.95
N GLU A 50 4.74 4.07 7.39
CA GLU A 50 4.90 5.44 7.89
C GLU A 50 4.40 5.55 9.34
N GLY A 51 3.23 4.99 9.64
CA GLY A 51 2.67 4.96 11.00
C GLY A 51 3.61 4.30 12.01
N LYS A 52 4.24 3.17 11.65
CA LYS A 52 5.22 2.48 12.50
C LYS A 52 6.46 3.34 12.74
N VAL A 53 6.99 3.99 11.69
CA VAL A 53 8.14 4.90 11.82
C VAL A 53 7.81 6.07 12.76
N GLN A 54 6.63 6.68 12.59
CA GLN A 54 6.17 7.80 13.44
C GLN A 54 6.07 7.40 14.93
N ILE A 55 5.62 6.19 15.24
CA ILE A 55 5.57 5.68 16.62
C ILE A 55 6.99 5.51 17.17
N LEU A 56 7.90 4.90 16.41
CA LEU A 56 9.30 4.68 16.82
C LEU A 56 10.07 5.99 17.00
N MET A 57 9.82 7.00 16.17
CA MET A 57 10.43 8.32 16.31
C MET A 57 9.96 9.05 17.58
N LYS A 58 8.65 9.00 17.89
CA LYS A 58 8.09 9.56 19.13
C LYS A 58 8.64 8.85 20.38
N GLN A 59 8.99 7.57 20.29
CA GLN A 59 9.67 6.86 21.38
C GLN A 59 11.14 7.30 21.54
N ARG A 60 11.82 7.66 20.44
CA ARG A 60 13.24 8.07 20.45
C ARG A 60 13.48 9.53 20.83
N ASP A 61 12.50 10.42 20.67
CA ASP A 61 12.61 11.84 21.07
C ASP A 61 12.40 12.09 22.58
N GLY A 62 12.09 11.03 23.34
CA GLY A 62 11.93 11.06 24.79
C GLY A 62 10.51 11.44 25.28
N SER A 63 9.54 11.62 24.37
CA SER A 63 8.16 11.91 24.75
C SER A 63 7.28 10.65 24.85
N PHE A 64 6.68 10.44 26.03
CA PHE A 64 5.72 9.35 26.24
C PHE A 64 4.32 9.78 25.81
N LYS A 65 3.63 8.92 25.06
CA LYS A 65 2.16 8.92 25.05
C LYS A 65 1.65 7.88 26.03
N THR A 66 1.08 8.33 27.13
CA THR A 66 0.31 7.49 28.05
C THR A 66 -0.99 7.09 27.37
N ALA A 67 -1.26 5.79 27.27
CA ALA A 67 -2.60 5.28 27.01
C ALA A 67 -3.29 4.98 28.36
N PRO A 68 -4.59 5.27 28.52
CA PRO A 68 -5.35 4.83 29.69
C PRO A 68 -5.30 3.31 29.78
N PHE A 69 -5.00 2.79 30.98
CA PHE A 69 -5.11 1.36 31.27
C PHE A 69 -6.59 0.97 31.18
N PRO A 70 -7.00 0.00 30.34
CA PRO A 70 -8.36 -0.50 30.38
C PRO A 70 -8.54 -1.22 31.72
N ALA A 71 -9.27 -0.58 32.62
CA ALA A 71 -9.77 -1.26 33.81
C ALA A 71 -10.88 -2.21 33.36
N ASP A 72 -10.56 -3.49 33.25
CA ASP A 72 -11.56 -4.54 33.15
C ASP A 72 -12.56 -4.40 34.31
N LYS A 73 -13.82 -4.15 33.99
CA LYS A 73 -14.99 -4.46 34.81
C LYS A 73 -16.15 -4.87 33.93
#